data_AF-A0A833XK15-F1
#
_entry.id   AF-A0A833XK15-F1
#
_cell.length_a   1.000
_cell.length_b   1.000
_cell.length_c   1.000
_cell.angle_alpha   90.00
_cell.angle_beta   90.00
_cell.angle_gamma   90.00
#
_symmetry.space_group_name_H-M   'P 1'
#
loop_
_entity.id
_entity.type
_entity.pdbx_description
1 polymer ?
#
loop_
_entity_poly.entity_id
_entity_poly.type
_entity_poly.pdbx_seq_one_letter_code
_entity_poly.pdbx_strand_id
1 'polypeptide(L)'
;MADSVLPSVGSGNPVFQNERLTQFTSMMRSSMEGSIGSWHSDIGSNMEGRFASTLLDEFKNSKTRSFELSDIVDHVVEFSTDQYGSRFIQQKLETATVEEKTKIFPEIVPHARILMTDVFGNYVIQKFFEHGTESQRKELASQLTGHVLPLSLQIYGSRVIQKALEVVGVDQQTQMVAELDCAVIKCVRDQNGNHVIQKCIECVPQDRIQFIISAFYGQVVALSTHPYGCRVIQRVLEHCDDPKTQQMIMDEIMQSVCVLAQDQHGNYVIQVSSFPLVQSYLC
;
A
#
# COMPACT_ATOMS: atom_id res chain seq x y z
N MET A 1 -20.02 52.36 -8.27
CA MET A 1 -19.66 51.48 -9.39
C MET A 1 -18.14 51.49 -9.47
N ALA A 2 -17.36 50.45 -9.16
CA ALA A 2 -17.64 49.11 -8.68
C ALA A 2 -16.42 48.66 -7.85
N ASP A 3 -16.68 47.93 -6.77
CA ASP A 3 -15.72 47.11 -6.02
C ASP A 3 -15.30 45.89 -6.85
N SER A 4 -14.07 45.41 -6.67
CA SER A 4 -13.81 43.96 -6.73
C SER A 4 -12.50 43.59 -6.02
N VAL A 5 -12.69 42.87 -4.93
CA VAL A 5 -11.74 42.27 -3.99
C VAL A 5 -11.07 41.03 -4.62
N LEU A 6 -9.77 40.85 -4.36
CA LEU A 6 -8.98 39.66 -4.69
C LEU A 6 -9.42 38.44 -3.86
N PRO A 7 -9.53 37.21 -4.42
CA PRO A 7 -9.67 36.00 -3.61
C PRO A 7 -8.31 35.41 -3.23
N SER A 8 -8.22 35.05 -1.95
CA SER A 8 -7.14 34.28 -1.32
C SER A 8 -7.21 32.81 -1.74
N VAL A 9 -6.06 32.19 -2.03
CA VAL A 9 -5.94 30.76 -2.36
C VAL A 9 -5.72 29.98 -1.07
N GLY A 10 -6.74 29.23 -0.66
CA GLY A 10 -6.71 28.32 0.47
C GLY A 10 -6.13 26.95 0.10
N SER A 11 -5.35 26.40 1.04
CA SER A 11 -4.85 25.02 1.10
C SER A 11 -6.00 24.00 1.08
N GLY A 12 -5.93 23.01 0.18
CA GLY A 12 -6.92 21.94 0.02
C GLY A 12 -6.33 20.54 0.20
N ASN A 13 -6.90 19.77 1.12
CA ASN A 13 -6.60 18.36 1.40
C ASN A 13 -7.02 17.42 0.25
N PRO A 14 -6.35 16.27 0.04
CA PRO A 14 -6.69 15.32 -1.03
C PRO A 14 -7.68 14.25 -0.54
N VAL A 15 -8.96 14.35 -0.92
CA VAL A 15 -10.01 13.32 -0.67
C VAL A 15 -10.64 12.79 -1.97
N PHE A 16 -10.10 13.10 -3.14
CA PHE A 16 -10.74 12.75 -4.44
C PHE A 16 -9.93 11.79 -5.33
N GLN A 17 -9.50 10.63 -4.80
CA GLN A 17 -8.97 9.54 -5.62
C GLN A 17 -9.67 8.17 -5.43
N ASN A 18 -10.67 8.07 -4.54
CA ASN A 18 -11.23 6.77 -4.16
C ASN A 18 -12.41 6.28 -5.03
N GLU A 19 -12.95 7.10 -5.94
CA GLU A 19 -14.13 6.74 -6.74
C GLU A 19 -13.81 6.12 -8.12
N ARG A 20 -12.57 6.21 -8.60
CA ARG A 20 -12.21 5.63 -9.92
C ARG A 20 -11.86 4.14 -9.89
N LEU A 21 -11.57 3.57 -8.72
CA LEU A 21 -11.26 2.13 -8.61
C LEU A 21 -12.51 1.23 -8.53
N THR A 22 -13.67 1.78 -8.14
CA THR A 22 -14.94 1.04 -8.03
C THR A 22 -15.65 0.84 -9.38
N GLN A 23 -15.35 1.65 -10.40
CA GLN A 23 -15.97 1.52 -11.72
C GLN A 23 -15.34 0.42 -12.58
N PHE A 24 -14.08 0.04 -12.34
CA PHE A 24 -13.39 -0.98 -13.13
C PHE A 24 -13.80 -2.43 -12.79
N THR A 25 -14.41 -2.68 -11.63
CA THR A 25 -14.81 -4.02 -11.17
C THR A 25 -16.20 -4.46 -11.66
N SER A 26 -16.97 -3.57 -12.29
CA SER A 26 -18.33 -3.87 -12.78
C SER A 26 -18.35 -4.55 -14.16
N MET A 27 -17.32 -4.37 -14.99
CA MET A 27 -17.35 -4.80 -16.40
C MET A 27 -16.97 -6.27 -16.66
N MET A 28 -16.56 -7.04 -15.65
CA MET A 28 -16.19 -8.46 -15.82
C MET A 28 -17.23 -9.48 -15.36
N ARG A 29 -18.47 -9.07 -15.02
CA ARG A 29 -19.49 -9.98 -14.46
C ARG A 29 -20.72 -10.27 -15.32
N SER A 30 -20.74 -9.92 -16.61
CA SER A 30 -21.85 -10.28 -17.51
C SER A 30 -21.41 -11.20 -18.65
N SER A 31 -21.35 -12.50 -18.37
CA SER A 31 -21.50 -13.55 -19.38
C SER A 31 -21.77 -14.88 -18.67
N MET A 32 -22.93 -15.47 -18.98
CA MET A 32 -23.49 -16.75 -18.51
C MET A 32 -24.58 -16.62 -17.44
N GLU A 33 -25.83 -16.47 -17.89
CA GLU A 33 -26.86 -17.52 -17.79
C GLU A 33 -28.21 -16.98 -18.27
N GLY A 34 -28.82 -17.73 -19.18
CA GLY A 34 -30.16 -17.47 -19.70
C GLY A 34 -31.08 -18.67 -19.46
N SER A 35 -32.38 -18.34 -19.42
CA SER A 35 -33.56 -19.21 -19.58
C SER A 35 -34.15 -19.94 -18.36
N ILE A 36 -35.08 -19.24 -17.72
CA ILE A 36 -36.52 -19.56 -17.51
C ILE A 36 -36.94 -21.04 -17.45
N GLY A 37 -37.61 -21.37 -16.33
CA GLY A 37 -38.59 -22.45 -16.21
C GLY A 37 -39.30 -22.44 -14.85
N SER A 38 -40.55 -21.96 -14.82
CA SER A 38 -41.49 -22.07 -13.69
C SER A 38 -42.11 -23.49 -13.63
N TRP A 39 -42.62 -23.93 -12.48
CA TRP A 39 -43.95 -24.55 -12.24
C TRP A 39 -43.96 -25.30 -10.86
N HIS A 40 -44.70 -24.71 -9.90
CA HIS A 40 -45.57 -25.29 -8.87
C HIS A 40 -45.09 -26.18 -7.68
N SER A 41 -45.24 -25.57 -6.50
CA SER A 41 -46.04 -25.92 -5.31
C SER A 41 -46.04 -27.34 -4.68
N ASP A 42 -45.74 -27.27 -3.37
CA ASP A 42 -46.14 -28.13 -2.26
C ASP A 42 -45.50 -29.52 -2.10
N ILE A 43 -44.61 -29.61 -1.11
CA ILE A 43 -44.74 -30.53 0.04
C ILE A 43 -43.87 -29.96 1.17
N GLY A 44 -44.51 -29.71 2.30
CA GLY A 44 -43.85 -29.32 3.53
C GLY A 44 -42.91 -30.41 4.03
N SER A 45 -41.66 -30.01 4.26
CA SER A 45 -40.77 -30.66 5.21
C SER A 45 -39.91 -29.58 5.83
N ASN A 46 -40.14 -29.33 7.12
CA ASN A 46 -39.25 -28.60 8.01
C ASN A 46 -37.79 -29.00 7.74
N MET A 47 -37.06 -28.13 7.05
CA MET A 47 -35.60 -28.10 7.03
C MET A 47 -35.14 -26.68 7.37
N GLU A 48 -35.64 -26.13 8.48
CA GLU A 48 -34.89 -25.14 9.24
C GLU A 48 -33.84 -25.89 10.08
N GLY A 49 -32.83 -26.41 9.38
CA GLY A 49 -31.55 -26.74 9.98
C GLY A 49 -30.91 -25.43 10.41
N ARG A 50 -31.19 -25.03 11.65
CA ARG A 50 -30.64 -23.90 12.39
C ARG A 50 -29.17 -23.64 12.00
N PHE A 51 -28.93 -22.65 11.15
CA PHE A 51 -27.66 -21.94 11.18
C PHE A 51 -27.61 -21.26 12.54
N ALA A 52 -26.80 -21.77 13.47
CA ALA A 52 -26.46 -20.99 14.65
C ALA A 52 -25.87 -19.67 14.12
N SER A 53 -26.44 -18.53 14.55
CA SER A 53 -25.90 -17.21 14.22
C SER A 53 -24.43 -17.20 14.63
N THR A 54 -23.52 -16.90 13.70
CA THR A 54 -22.11 -16.74 14.06
C THR A 54 -21.96 -15.51 14.94
N LEU A 55 -20.86 -15.42 15.70
CA LEU A 55 -20.56 -14.21 16.48
C LEU A 55 -20.48 -12.98 15.56
N LEU A 56 -19.99 -13.16 14.34
CA LEU A 56 -19.92 -12.12 13.32
C LEU A 56 -21.33 -11.68 12.85
N ASP A 57 -22.27 -12.61 12.70
CA ASP A 57 -23.67 -12.29 12.38
C ASP A 57 -24.35 -11.54 13.51
N GLU A 58 -24.09 -11.93 14.77
CA GLU A 58 -24.58 -11.19 15.94
C GLU A 58 -24.00 -9.77 16.00
N PHE A 59 -22.70 -9.63 15.71
CA PHE A 59 -22.04 -8.34 15.63
C PHE A 59 -22.68 -7.41 14.59
N LYS A 60 -22.92 -7.93 13.37
CA LYS A 60 -23.53 -7.15 12.28
C LYS A 60 -24.97 -6.72 12.55
N ASN A 61 -25.72 -7.56 13.26
CA ASN A 61 -27.15 -7.33 13.53
C ASN A 61 -27.42 -6.61 14.85
N SER A 62 -26.40 -6.46 15.71
CA SER A 62 -26.54 -5.79 17.00
C SER A 62 -26.78 -4.28 16.84
N LYS A 63 -27.86 -3.79 17.43
CA LYS A 63 -28.17 -2.35 17.51
C LYS A 63 -27.82 -1.72 18.86
N THR A 64 -27.55 -2.53 19.88
CA THR A 64 -27.48 -2.08 21.29
C THR A 64 -26.24 -2.54 22.03
N ARG A 65 -25.58 -3.63 21.62
CA ARG A 65 -24.36 -4.11 22.27
C ARG A 65 -23.16 -3.33 21.72
N SER A 66 -22.37 -2.74 22.63
CA SER A 66 -21.02 -2.27 22.32
C SER A 66 -20.07 -3.46 22.37
N PHE A 67 -19.40 -3.74 21.25
CA PHE A 67 -18.38 -4.77 21.18
C PHE A 67 -17.01 -4.18 21.50
N GLU A 68 -16.18 -4.96 22.20
CA GLU A 68 -14.77 -4.69 22.47
C GLU A 68 -13.89 -5.78 21.84
N LEU A 69 -12.57 -5.55 21.74
CA LEU A 69 -11.65 -6.54 21.17
C LEU A 69 -11.66 -7.86 21.95
N SER A 70 -11.91 -7.81 23.26
CA SER A 70 -12.04 -9.01 24.09
C SER A 70 -13.28 -9.85 23.78
N ASP A 71 -14.32 -9.27 23.18
CA ASP A 71 -15.54 -10.01 22.83
C ASP A 71 -15.35 -10.91 21.60
N ILE A 72 -14.34 -10.64 20.78
CA ILE A 72 -14.10 -11.32 19.50
C ILE A 72 -12.91 -12.28 19.53
N VAL A 73 -12.37 -12.56 20.71
CA VAL A 73 -11.33 -13.57 20.90
C VAL A 73 -11.83 -14.92 20.37
N ASP A 74 -10.93 -15.69 19.79
CA ASP A 74 -11.15 -16.93 19.03
C ASP A 74 -11.82 -16.74 17.65
N HIS A 75 -12.18 -15.50 17.29
CA HIS A 75 -12.83 -15.15 16.02
C HIS A 75 -12.14 -13.98 15.31
N VAL A 76 -10.93 -13.59 15.74
CA VAL A 76 -10.27 -12.37 15.27
C VAL A 76 -9.95 -12.45 13.78
N VAL A 77 -9.56 -13.63 13.29
CA VAL A 77 -9.24 -13.85 11.87
C VAL A 77 -10.50 -13.75 11.01
N GLU A 78 -11.61 -14.35 11.45
CA GLU A 78 -12.91 -14.28 10.75
C GLU A 78 -13.34 -12.82 10.60
N PHE A 79 -13.30 -12.05 11.70
CA PHE A 79 -13.59 -10.63 11.69
C PHE A 79 -12.63 -9.85 10.78
N SER A 80 -11.33 -10.19 10.79
CA SER A 80 -10.32 -9.51 9.95
C SER A 80 -10.57 -9.68 8.46
N THR A 81 -11.15 -10.80 8.03
CA THR A 81 -11.52 -11.09 6.64
C THR A 81 -12.93 -10.61 6.25
N ASP A 82 -13.66 -10.00 7.18
CA ASP A 82 -14.97 -9.40 6.93
C ASP A 82 -14.86 -7.88 6.78
N GLN A 83 -15.71 -7.29 5.93
CA GLN A 83 -15.73 -5.84 5.70
C GLN A 83 -16.02 -5.05 6.98
N TYR A 84 -17.02 -5.46 7.76
CA TYR A 84 -17.44 -4.76 8.98
C TYR A 84 -16.56 -5.14 10.17
N GLY A 85 -16.22 -6.43 10.29
CA GLY A 85 -15.32 -6.94 11.33
C GLY A 85 -13.92 -6.30 11.25
N SER A 86 -13.35 -6.18 10.04
CA SER A 86 -12.04 -5.57 9.86
C SER A 86 -12.06 -4.09 10.22
N ARG A 87 -13.12 -3.37 9.83
CA ARG A 87 -13.29 -1.94 10.19
C ARG A 87 -13.43 -1.75 11.68
N PHE A 88 -14.15 -2.63 12.36
CA PHE A 88 -14.24 -2.64 13.81
C PHE A 88 -12.88 -2.83 14.48
N ILE A 89 -12.11 -3.84 14.06
CA ILE A 89 -10.77 -4.10 14.61
C ILE A 89 -9.86 -2.88 14.39
N GLN A 90 -9.87 -2.30 13.18
CA GLN A 90 -9.08 -1.12 12.86
C GLN A 90 -9.36 0.05 13.81
N GLN A 91 -10.64 0.37 14.02
CA GLN A 91 -11.05 1.47 14.89
C GLN A 91 -10.66 1.22 16.35
N LYS A 92 -10.86 -0.01 16.84
CA LYS A 92 -10.49 -0.35 18.22
C LYS A 92 -8.98 -0.36 18.46
N LEU A 93 -8.18 -0.78 17.48
CA LEU A 93 -6.71 -0.81 17.62
C LEU A 93 -6.07 0.58 17.82
N GLU A 94 -6.73 1.65 17.37
CA GLU A 94 -6.24 3.04 17.55
C GLU A 94 -6.23 3.47 19.02
N THR A 95 -7.22 3.03 19.80
CA THR A 95 -7.38 3.40 21.22
C THR A 95 -7.14 2.25 22.19
N ALA A 96 -6.96 1.03 21.69
CA ALA A 96 -6.77 -0.17 22.51
C ALA A 96 -5.49 -0.11 23.36
N THR A 97 -5.60 -0.65 24.57
CA THR A 97 -4.46 -0.80 25.47
C THR A 97 -3.49 -1.87 24.97
N VAL A 98 -2.29 -1.92 25.55
CA VAL A 98 -1.29 -2.94 25.21
C VAL A 98 -1.83 -4.35 25.53
N GLU A 99 -2.57 -4.49 26.62
CA GLU A 99 -3.18 -5.75 27.06
C GLU A 99 -4.23 -6.23 26.05
N GLU A 100 -5.09 -5.34 25.56
CA GLU A 100 -6.11 -5.68 24.55
C GLU A 100 -5.49 -6.12 23.23
N LYS A 101 -4.48 -5.38 22.75
CA LYS A 101 -3.71 -5.77 21.55
C LYS A 101 -3.05 -7.14 21.75
N THR A 102 -2.48 -7.37 22.92
CA THR A 102 -1.80 -8.64 23.26
C THR A 102 -2.77 -9.82 23.29
N LYS A 103 -4.05 -9.61 23.64
CA LYS A 103 -5.06 -10.69 23.64
C LYS A 103 -5.38 -11.21 22.24
N ILE A 104 -5.53 -10.31 21.25
CA ILE A 104 -5.97 -10.70 19.90
C ILE A 104 -4.80 -11.03 18.95
N PHE A 105 -3.60 -10.54 19.25
CA PHE A 105 -2.42 -10.71 18.39
C PHE A 105 -2.03 -12.18 18.14
N PRO A 106 -2.11 -13.11 19.11
CA PRO A 106 -1.79 -14.53 18.89
C PRO A 106 -2.63 -15.23 17.82
N GLU A 107 -3.86 -14.76 17.57
CA GLU A 107 -4.70 -15.28 16.48
C GLU A 107 -4.28 -14.73 15.11
N ILE A 108 -3.77 -13.50 15.08
CA ILE A 108 -3.35 -12.80 13.86
C ILE A 108 -2.04 -13.36 13.30
N VAL A 109 -1.02 -13.56 14.15
CA VAL A 109 0.35 -13.89 13.67
C VAL A 109 0.41 -15.14 12.79
N PRO A 110 -0.21 -16.28 13.16
CA PRO A 110 -0.17 -17.49 12.33
C PRO A 110 -0.82 -17.32 10.95
N HIS A 111 -1.77 -16.38 10.86
CA HIS A 111 -2.55 -16.08 9.65
C HIS A 111 -2.07 -14.80 8.94
N ALA A 112 -1.01 -14.16 9.43
CA ALA A 112 -0.59 -12.84 8.98
C ALA A 112 -0.39 -12.79 7.46
N ARG A 113 0.26 -13.80 6.87
CA ARG A 113 0.50 -13.87 5.42
C ARG A 113 -0.79 -13.87 4.59
N ILE A 114 -1.82 -14.59 5.05
CA ILE A 114 -3.13 -14.63 4.37
C ILE A 114 -3.77 -13.25 4.47
N LEU A 115 -3.80 -12.68 5.69
CA LEU A 115 -4.39 -11.37 5.96
C LEU A 115 -3.69 -10.25 5.18
N MET A 116 -2.37 -10.30 5.00
CA MET A 116 -1.61 -9.30 4.21
C MET A 116 -2.11 -9.18 2.76
N THR A 117 -2.61 -10.28 2.21
CA THR A 117 -3.11 -10.35 0.83
C THR A 117 -4.63 -10.32 0.72
N ASP A 118 -5.33 -10.26 1.86
CA ASP A 118 -6.79 -10.18 1.90
C ASP A 118 -7.28 -8.74 1.67
N VAL A 119 -8.42 -8.58 1.01
CA VAL A 119 -9.01 -7.26 0.67
C VAL A 119 -9.37 -6.43 1.91
N PHE A 120 -9.66 -7.07 3.04
CA PHE A 120 -9.98 -6.41 4.31
C PHE A 120 -8.91 -6.64 5.38
N GLY A 121 -8.32 -7.84 5.45
CA GLY A 121 -7.33 -8.22 6.45
C GLY A 121 -6.04 -7.40 6.37
N ASN A 122 -5.68 -6.90 5.18
CA ASN A 122 -4.45 -6.12 5.01
C ASN A 122 -4.46 -4.84 5.86
N TYR A 123 -5.64 -4.27 6.13
CA TYR A 123 -5.79 -3.09 6.98
C TYR A 123 -5.55 -3.40 8.46
N VAL A 124 -5.95 -4.59 8.92
CA VAL A 124 -5.68 -5.04 10.30
C VAL A 124 -4.18 -5.20 10.51
N ILE A 125 -3.47 -5.82 9.56
CA ILE A 125 -2.02 -5.96 9.62
C ILE A 125 -1.32 -4.59 9.62
N GLN A 126 -1.76 -3.66 8.76
CA GLN A 126 -1.25 -2.29 8.75
C GLN A 126 -1.47 -1.59 10.09
N LYS A 127 -2.62 -1.79 10.75
CA LYS A 127 -2.91 -1.20 12.07
C LYS A 127 -2.04 -1.76 13.18
N PHE A 128 -1.63 -3.03 13.11
CA PHE A 128 -0.62 -3.56 14.03
C PHE A 128 0.78 -2.99 13.75
N PHE A 129 1.14 -2.73 12.49
CA PHE A 129 2.36 -1.99 12.19
C PHE A 129 2.32 -0.54 12.72
N GLU A 130 1.16 0.10 12.71
CA GLU A 130 0.98 1.49 13.17
C GLU A 130 0.92 1.61 14.71
N HIS A 131 0.14 0.76 15.37
CA HIS A 131 -0.20 0.90 16.80
C HIS A 131 0.22 -0.28 17.68
N GLY A 132 0.80 -1.33 17.10
CA GLY A 132 1.32 -2.48 17.84
C GLY A 132 2.58 -2.13 18.63
N THR A 133 2.88 -2.95 19.64
CA THR A 133 4.13 -2.82 20.40
C THR A 133 5.33 -3.08 19.50
N GLU A 134 6.53 -2.64 19.91
CA GLU A 134 7.75 -2.95 19.15
C GLU A 134 7.94 -4.46 18.94
N SER A 135 7.64 -5.29 19.95
CA SER A 135 7.69 -6.74 19.83
C SER A 135 6.71 -7.28 18.78
N GLN A 136 5.46 -6.80 18.79
CA GLN A 136 4.45 -7.20 17.81
C GLN A 136 4.84 -6.80 16.39
N ARG A 137 5.41 -5.59 16.21
CA ARG A 137 5.90 -5.12 14.91
C ARG A 137 7.07 -5.96 14.41
N LYS A 138 8.02 -6.32 15.28
CA LYS A 138 9.14 -7.21 14.93
C LYS A 138 8.65 -8.61 14.55
N GLU A 139 7.69 -9.15 15.29
CA GLU A 139 7.11 -10.46 15.00
C GLU A 139 6.34 -10.46 13.67
N LEU A 140 5.53 -9.44 13.39
CA LEU A 140 4.89 -9.29 12.07
C LEU A 140 5.91 -9.09 10.95
N ALA A 141 6.97 -8.31 11.17
CA ALA A 141 8.03 -8.12 10.19
C ALA A 141 8.72 -9.46 9.85
N SER A 142 8.90 -10.34 10.85
CA SER A 142 9.44 -11.68 10.61
C SER A 142 8.57 -12.55 9.69
N GLN A 143 7.26 -12.30 9.65
CA GLN A 143 6.33 -12.98 8.74
C GLN A 143 6.46 -12.49 7.29
N LEU A 144 7.05 -11.31 7.07
CA LEU A 144 7.32 -10.75 5.73
C LEU A 144 8.58 -11.35 5.10
N THR A 145 9.54 -11.78 5.93
CA THR A 145 10.83 -12.32 5.46
C THR A 145 10.61 -13.54 4.54
N GLY A 146 11.34 -13.55 3.43
CA GLY A 146 11.23 -14.53 2.35
C GLY A 146 10.05 -14.31 1.40
N HIS A 147 9.22 -13.28 1.65
CA HIS A 147 7.99 -13.01 0.91
C HIS A 147 7.87 -11.53 0.49
N VAL A 148 8.91 -10.72 0.64
CA VAL A 148 8.83 -9.27 0.37
C VAL A 148 8.56 -9.01 -1.11
N LEU A 149 9.29 -9.69 -2.01
CA LEU A 149 9.08 -9.53 -3.45
C LEU A 149 7.65 -9.90 -3.91
N PRO A 150 7.11 -11.09 -3.61
CA PRO A 150 5.74 -11.42 -4.03
C PRO A 150 4.69 -10.51 -3.41
N LEU A 151 4.85 -10.09 -2.15
CA LEU A 151 3.93 -9.13 -1.52
C LEU A 151 4.01 -7.75 -2.18
N SER A 152 5.21 -7.30 -2.56
CA SER A 152 5.42 -6.01 -3.22
C SER A 152 4.72 -5.89 -4.58
N LEU A 153 4.52 -7.01 -5.27
CA LEU A 153 3.82 -7.08 -6.55
C LEU A 153 2.30 -7.31 -6.39
N GLN A 154 1.82 -7.56 -5.17
CA GLN A 154 0.42 -7.82 -4.86
C GLN A 154 -0.31 -6.54 -4.43
N ILE A 155 -1.55 -6.37 -4.86
CA ILE A 155 -2.32 -5.11 -4.70
C ILE A 155 -2.52 -4.66 -3.24
N TYR A 156 -2.73 -5.60 -2.33
CA TYR A 156 -2.89 -5.37 -0.88
C TYR A 156 -1.57 -5.55 -0.12
N GLY A 157 -0.79 -6.58 -0.47
CA GLY A 157 0.50 -6.90 0.12
C GLY A 157 1.48 -5.74 -0.02
N SER A 158 1.48 -5.03 -1.15
CA SER A 158 2.34 -3.87 -1.37
C SER A 158 2.05 -2.74 -0.38
N ARG A 159 0.80 -2.60 0.08
CA ARG A 159 0.41 -1.63 1.11
C ARG A 159 0.98 -2.03 2.47
N VAL A 160 0.97 -3.32 2.78
CA VAL A 160 1.59 -3.82 4.02
C VAL A 160 3.11 -3.62 3.99
N ILE A 161 3.79 -3.93 2.87
CA ILE A 161 5.23 -3.71 2.73
C ILE A 161 5.58 -2.23 2.92
N GLN A 162 4.83 -1.33 2.27
CA GLN A 162 5.01 0.11 2.45
C GLN A 162 4.85 0.51 3.93
N LYS A 163 3.78 0.07 4.58
CA LYS A 163 3.53 0.39 6.00
C LYS A 163 4.61 -0.17 6.92
N ALA A 164 5.10 -1.38 6.67
CA ALA A 164 6.18 -1.97 7.44
C ALA A 164 7.47 -1.16 7.31
N LEU A 165 7.86 -0.78 6.08
CA LEU A 165 9.04 0.06 5.83
C LEU A 165 9.00 1.40 6.56
N GLU A 166 7.83 1.97 6.83
CA GLU A 166 7.69 3.25 7.56
C GLU A 166 7.97 3.14 9.06
N VAL A 167 7.83 1.96 9.66
CA VAL A 167 7.74 1.82 11.12
C VAL A 167 8.72 0.84 11.74
N VAL A 168 9.26 -0.10 10.97
CA VAL A 168 10.23 -1.08 11.47
C VAL A 168 11.64 -0.46 11.57
N GLY A 169 12.50 -1.07 12.38
CA GLY A 169 13.88 -0.59 12.55
C GLY A 169 14.73 -0.80 11.29
N VAL A 170 15.84 -0.06 11.19
CA VAL A 170 16.75 -0.07 10.05
C VAL A 170 17.25 -1.47 9.70
N ASP A 171 17.51 -2.32 10.70
CA ASP A 171 17.95 -3.69 10.47
C ASP A 171 16.86 -4.52 9.75
N GLN A 172 15.60 -4.40 10.17
CA GLN A 172 14.48 -5.07 9.49
C GLN A 172 14.24 -4.46 8.10
N GLN A 173 14.29 -3.13 7.96
CA GLN A 173 14.18 -2.48 6.65
C GLN A 173 15.25 -3.04 5.69
N THR A 174 16.51 -3.10 6.14
CA THR A 174 17.65 -3.60 5.35
C THR A 174 17.44 -5.05 4.93
N GLN A 175 16.99 -5.90 5.86
CA GLN A 175 16.68 -7.30 5.55
C GLN A 175 15.55 -7.42 4.52
N MET A 176 14.50 -6.61 4.66
CA MET A 176 13.36 -6.63 3.74
C MET A 176 13.76 -6.18 2.33
N VAL A 177 14.46 -5.04 2.20
CA VAL A 177 14.80 -4.51 0.88
C VAL A 177 15.80 -5.40 0.14
N ALA A 178 16.66 -6.14 0.85
CA ALA A 178 17.59 -7.07 0.22
C ALA A 178 16.90 -8.15 -0.63
N GLU A 179 15.66 -8.54 -0.32
CA GLU A 179 14.88 -9.50 -1.12
C GLU A 179 14.41 -8.93 -2.48
N LEU A 180 14.49 -7.61 -2.66
CA LEU A 180 14.16 -6.94 -3.94
C LEU A 180 15.35 -6.90 -4.89
N ASP A 181 16.54 -7.32 -4.46
CA ASP A 181 17.71 -7.39 -5.31
C ASP A 181 17.43 -8.31 -6.52
N CYS A 182 18.06 -7.99 -7.66
CA CYS A 182 17.80 -8.58 -8.98
C CYS A 182 16.36 -8.37 -9.54
N ALA A 183 15.41 -7.84 -8.77
CA ALA A 183 14.03 -7.61 -9.20
C ALA A 183 13.62 -6.13 -9.24
N VAL A 184 14.55 -5.21 -8.93
CA VAL A 184 14.28 -3.76 -8.82
C VAL A 184 13.52 -3.21 -10.03
N ILE A 185 13.99 -3.49 -11.25
CA ILE A 185 13.39 -2.93 -12.48
C ILE A 185 12.01 -3.52 -12.77
N LYS A 186 11.83 -4.80 -12.43
CA LYS A 186 10.51 -5.44 -12.46
C LYS A 186 9.54 -4.72 -11.51
N CYS A 187 9.98 -4.43 -10.29
CA CYS A 187 9.16 -3.70 -9.31
C CYS A 187 8.85 -2.28 -9.77
N VAL A 188 9.82 -1.53 -10.31
CA VAL A 188 9.60 -0.16 -10.81
C VAL A 188 8.56 -0.10 -11.93
N ARG A 189 8.51 -1.11 -12.80
CA ARG A 189 7.55 -1.18 -13.90
C ARG A 189 6.19 -1.79 -13.51
N ASP A 190 6.07 -2.31 -12.30
CA ASP A 190 4.84 -2.89 -11.78
C ASP A 190 3.93 -1.82 -11.16
N GLN A 191 2.60 -1.99 -11.31
CA GLN A 191 1.59 -1.05 -10.79
C GLN A 191 1.59 -0.94 -9.26
N ASN A 192 2.04 -1.98 -8.55
CA ASN A 192 2.12 -2.04 -7.08
C ASN A 192 3.57 -1.84 -6.61
N GLY A 193 4.51 -2.56 -7.24
CA GLY A 193 5.92 -2.59 -6.86
C GLY A 193 6.60 -1.23 -6.91
N ASN A 194 6.19 -0.33 -7.82
CA ASN A 194 6.77 1.00 -7.92
C ASN A 194 6.59 1.81 -6.64
N HIS A 195 5.48 1.60 -5.92
CA HIS A 195 5.22 2.28 -4.65
C HIS A 195 6.12 1.74 -3.53
N VAL A 196 6.45 0.45 -3.56
CA VAL A 196 7.42 -0.14 -2.63
C VAL A 196 8.81 0.42 -2.89
N ILE A 197 9.25 0.50 -4.15
CA ILE A 197 10.58 1.07 -4.47
C ILE A 197 10.68 2.54 -4.05
N GLN A 198 9.63 3.34 -4.28
CA GLN A 198 9.57 4.71 -3.75
C GLN A 198 9.72 4.73 -2.23
N LYS A 199 9.02 3.84 -1.52
CA LYS A 199 9.10 3.76 -0.06
C LYS A 199 10.48 3.32 0.43
N CYS A 200 11.16 2.43 -0.29
CA CYS A 200 12.55 2.08 0.01
C CYS A 200 13.46 3.32 -0.04
N ILE A 201 13.30 4.15 -1.07
CA ILE A 201 14.09 5.38 -1.24
C ILE A 201 13.76 6.44 -0.17
N GLU A 202 12.51 6.55 0.23
CA GLU A 202 12.05 7.51 1.25
C GLU A 202 12.47 7.13 2.67
N CYS A 203 12.45 5.84 3.02
CA CYS A 203 12.51 5.39 4.41
C CYS A 203 13.78 4.63 4.80
N VAL A 204 14.55 4.12 3.84
CA VAL A 204 15.73 3.29 4.11
C VAL A 204 17.00 4.10 3.85
N PRO A 205 18.00 4.05 4.75
CA PRO A 205 19.26 4.76 4.54
C PRO A 205 19.90 4.45 3.19
N GLN A 206 20.39 5.48 2.51
CA GLN A 206 20.85 5.39 1.12
C GLN A 206 21.98 4.36 0.93
N ASP A 207 22.85 4.19 1.92
CA ASP A 207 23.94 3.19 1.92
C ASP A 207 23.43 1.74 1.85
N ARG A 208 22.19 1.49 2.28
CA ARG A 208 21.54 0.16 2.27
C ARG A 208 20.78 -0.16 1.00
N ILE A 209 20.51 0.85 0.16
CA ILE A 209 19.73 0.71 -1.08
C ILE A 209 20.53 1.05 -2.33
N GLN A 210 21.87 1.06 -2.25
CA GLN A 210 22.73 1.31 -3.41
C GLN A 210 22.48 0.35 -4.59
N PHE A 211 22.09 -0.90 -4.33
CA PHE A 211 21.70 -1.84 -5.39
C PHE A 211 20.41 -1.41 -6.13
N ILE A 212 19.47 -0.73 -5.44
CA ILE A 212 18.26 -0.17 -6.06
C ILE A 212 18.65 0.98 -6.98
N ILE A 213 19.44 1.91 -6.47
CA ILE A 213 19.86 3.11 -7.20
C ILE A 213 20.70 2.73 -8.42
N SER A 214 21.67 1.83 -8.24
CA SER A 214 22.55 1.39 -9.32
C SER A 214 21.87 0.60 -10.41
N ALA A 215 20.73 -0.04 -10.11
CA ALA A 215 19.90 -0.65 -11.13
C ALA A 215 19.34 0.39 -12.13
N PHE A 216 19.28 1.67 -11.79
CA PHE A 216 18.74 2.71 -12.69
C PHE A 216 19.75 3.27 -13.68
N TYR A 217 21.05 3.07 -13.43
CA TYR A 217 22.11 3.61 -14.29
C TYR A 217 22.04 3.00 -15.70
N GLY A 218 22.19 3.85 -16.71
CA GLY A 218 22.07 3.52 -18.13
C GLY A 218 20.62 3.42 -18.65
N GLN A 219 19.63 3.65 -17.79
CA GLN A 219 18.21 3.60 -18.17
C GLN A 219 17.37 4.70 -17.52
N VAL A 220 17.99 5.75 -16.99
CA VAL A 220 17.30 6.86 -16.31
C VAL A 220 16.29 7.51 -17.24
N VAL A 221 16.66 7.74 -18.50
CA VAL A 221 15.77 8.33 -19.51
C VAL A 221 14.55 7.44 -19.76
N ALA A 222 14.76 6.13 -19.94
CA ALA A 222 13.67 5.17 -20.18
C ALA A 222 12.73 5.04 -18.98
N LEU A 223 13.25 5.14 -17.75
CA LEU A 223 12.44 5.15 -16.54
C LEU A 223 11.70 6.49 -16.38
N SER A 224 12.34 7.61 -16.75
CA SER A 224 11.76 8.95 -16.66
C SER A 224 10.57 9.16 -17.59
N THR A 225 10.50 8.46 -18.73
CA THR A 225 9.35 8.47 -19.63
C THR A 225 8.32 7.36 -19.33
N HIS A 226 8.57 6.53 -18.31
CA HIS A 226 7.64 5.48 -17.89
C HIS A 226 6.61 6.02 -16.88
N PRO A 227 5.31 5.65 -16.98
CA PRO A 227 4.24 6.17 -16.11
C PRO A 227 4.47 5.95 -14.60
N TYR A 228 5.19 4.89 -14.24
CA TYR A 228 5.58 4.61 -12.85
C TYR A 228 7.04 4.95 -12.56
N GLY A 229 7.92 4.82 -13.56
CA GLY A 229 9.35 4.99 -13.39
C GLY A 229 9.72 6.43 -13.10
N CYS A 230 8.99 7.38 -13.72
CA CYS A 230 9.22 8.80 -13.52
C CYS A 230 9.08 9.23 -12.05
N ARG A 231 8.15 8.59 -11.30
CA ARG A 231 7.94 8.84 -9.88
C ARG A 231 9.10 8.30 -9.04
N VAL A 232 9.62 7.12 -9.41
CA VAL A 232 10.78 6.52 -8.75
C VAL A 232 12.03 7.39 -8.97
N ILE A 233 12.27 7.87 -10.19
CA ILE A 233 13.41 8.78 -10.46
C ILE A 233 13.27 10.10 -9.69
N GLN A 234 12.07 10.67 -9.60
CA GLN A 234 11.82 11.84 -8.75
C GLN A 234 12.18 11.57 -7.29
N ARG A 235 11.81 10.42 -6.72
CA ARG A 235 12.22 10.05 -5.35
C ARG A 235 13.74 9.97 -5.19
N VAL A 236 14.46 9.43 -6.18
CA VAL A 236 15.93 9.42 -6.14
C VAL A 236 16.48 10.84 -6.09
N LEU A 237 15.98 11.74 -6.94
CA LEU A 237 16.42 13.14 -6.96
C LEU A 237 16.10 13.89 -5.65
N GLU A 238 14.98 13.56 -5.01
CA GLU A 238 14.51 14.24 -3.79
C GLU A 238 15.17 13.72 -2.50
N HIS A 239 15.51 12.43 -2.43
CA HIS A 239 15.92 11.76 -1.18
C HIS A 239 17.36 11.24 -1.18
N CYS A 240 18.01 11.08 -2.33
CA CYS A 240 19.41 10.67 -2.38
C CYS A 240 20.31 11.90 -2.38
N ASP A 241 21.27 11.98 -1.46
CA ASP A 241 22.20 13.11 -1.32
C ASP A 241 23.64 12.76 -1.71
N ASP A 242 23.95 11.49 -1.93
CA ASP A 242 25.25 11.06 -2.44
C ASP A 242 25.61 11.79 -3.76
N PRO A 243 26.71 12.57 -3.79
CA PRO A 243 27.08 13.36 -4.98
C PRO A 243 27.31 12.51 -6.23
N LYS A 244 27.84 11.29 -6.08
CA LYS A 244 28.10 10.39 -7.20
C LYS A 244 26.80 9.89 -7.82
N THR A 245 25.82 9.52 -6.99
CA THR A 245 24.47 9.15 -7.42
C THR A 245 23.81 10.31 -8.16
N GLN A 246 23.81 11.50 -7.57
CA GLN A 246 23.23 12.70 -8.18
C GLN A 246 23.88 13.00 -9.53
N GLN A 247 25.21 12.98 -9.61
CA GLN A 247 25.96 13.16 -10.86
C GLN A 247 25.52 12.18 -11.94
N MET A 248 25.52 10.88 -11.67
CA MET A 248 25.21 9.86 -12.70
C MET A 248 23.78 9.96 -13.23
N ILE A 249 22.81 10.21 -12.33
CA ILE A 249 21.41 10.39 -12.73
C ILE A 249 21.25 11.67 -13.55
N MET A 250 21.87 12.77 -13.11
CA MET A 250 21.80 14.07 -13.80
C MET A 250 22.47 14.05 -15.17
N ASP A 251 23.61 13.39 -15.33
CA ASP A 251 24.31 13.28 -16.60
C ASP A 251 23.44 12.62 -17.68
N GLU A 252 22.74 11.54 -17.33
CA GLU A 252 21.79 10.88 -18.25
C GLU A 252 20.59 11.77 -18.60
N ILE A 253 20.06 12.51 -17.61
CA ILE A 253 18.95 13.45 -17.83
C ILE A 253 19.39 14.56 -18.79
N MET A 254 20.57 15.15 -18.59
CA MET A 254 21.06 16.27 -19.40
C MET A 254 21.32 15.86 -20.84
N GLN A 255 21.77 14.63 -21.10
CA GLN A 255 21.93 14.09 -22.45
C GLN A 255 20.61 14.01 -23.23
N SER A 256 19.46 13.91 -22.54
CA SER A 256 18.14 13.75 -23.16
C SER A 256 17.14 14.82 -22.72
N VAL A 257 17.61 15.99 -22.27
CA VAL A 257 16.77 17.02 -21.65
C VAL A 257 15.62 17.49 -22.56
N CYS A 258 15.89 17.68 -23.86
CA CYS A 258 14.87 18.10 -24.82
C CYS A 258 13.77 17.04 -25.01
N VAL A 259 14.14 15.76 -25.02
CA VAL A 259 13.21 14.64 -25.15
C VAL A 259 12.35 14.54 -23.90
N LEU A 260 12.99 14.57 -22.72
CA LEU A 260 12.29 14.49 -21.44
C LEU A 260 11.35 15.67 -21.23
N ALA A 261 11.77 16.90 -21.57
CA ALA A 261 10.93 18.09 -21.40
C ALA A 261 9.64 18.05 -22.24
N GLN A 262 9.62 17.32 -23.35
CA GLN A 262 8.46 17.17 -24.23
C GLN A 262 7.63 15.91 -23.95
N ASP A 263 8.16 14.98 -23.16
CA ASP A 263 7.47 13.74 -22.81
C ASP A 263 6.40 13.95 -21.74
N GLN A 264 5.29 13.20 -21.83
CA GLN A 264 4.15 13.31 -20.91
C GLN A 264 4.49 12.98 -19.44
N HIS A 265 5.55 12.23 -19.18
CA HIS A 265 6.04 11.87 -17.85
C HIS A 265 7.40 12.51 -17.55
N GLY A 266 8.31 12.53 -18.53
CA GLY A 266 9.66 13.06 -18.40
C GLY A 266 9.71 14.54 -18.00
N ASN A 267 8.71 15.33 -18.40
CA ASN A 267 8.68 16.76 -18.09
C ASN A 267 8.66 17.03 -16.58
N TYR A 268 8.03 16.16 -15.79
CA TYR A 268 8.00 16.25 -14.33
C TYR A 268 9.37 15.95 -13.71
N VAL A 269 10.14 15.01 -14.29
CA VAL A 269 11.51 14.72 -13.83
C VAL A 269 12.42 15.93 -14.05
N ILE A 270 12.29 16.61 -15.20
CA ILE A 270 13.04 17.84 -15.48
C ILE A 270 12.69 18.94 -14.47
N GLN A 271 11.41 19.13 -14.16
CA GLN A 271 10.96 20.14 -13.20
C GLN A 271 11.54 19.91 -11.80
N VAL A 272 11.60 18.66 -11.34
CA VAL A 272 12.22 18.30 -10.04
C VAL A 272 13.73 18.54 -10.05
N SER A 273 14.41 18.12 -11.12
CA SER A 273 15.87 18.37 -11.25
C SER A 273 16.25 19.86 -11.36
N SER A 274 15.29 20.73 -11.72
CA SER A 274 15.51 22.16 -11.92
C SER A 274 15.71 22.97 -10.63
N PHE A 275 15.61 22.36 -9.45
CA PHE A 275 15.97 22.97 -8.18
C PHE A 275 17.38 22.51 -7.74
N PRO A 276 18.16 23.41 -7.13
CA PRO A 276 19.50 23.93 -7.48
C PRO A 276 20.49 23.15 -8.39
N LEU A 277 20.26 21.90 -8.75
CA LEU A 277 21.23 21.07 -9.49
C LEU A 277 21.34 21.42 -10.97
N VAL A 278 20.26 21.69 -11.71
CA VAL A 278 20.38 22.08 -13.14
C VAL A 278 21.02 23.47 -13.32
N GLN A 279 20.92 24.37 -12.33
CA GLN A 279 21.57 25.67 -12.40
C GLN A 279 23.10 25.61 -12.39
N SER A 280 23.71 24.57 -11.79
CA SER A 280 25.17 24.38 -11.82
C SER A 280 25.69 23.72 -13.09
N TYR A 281 24.84 23.07 -13.89
CA TYR A 281 25.22 22.42 -15.17
C TYR A 281 24.94 23.27 -16.42
N LEU A 282 24.12 24.31 -16.29
CA LEU A 282 23.82 25.25 -17.37
C LEU A 282 24.67 26.55 -17.33
N CYS A 283 25.60 26.66 -16.38
CA CYS A 283 26.59 27.75 -16.28
C CYS A 283 27.99 27.27 -16.65
#